data_AF-A0A943JWZ2-F1
#
_entry.id   AF-A0A943JWZ2-F1
#
_cell.length_a   1.000
_cell.length_b   1.000
_cell.length_c   1.000
_cell.angle_alpha   90.00
_cell.angle_beta   90.00
_cell.angle_gamma   90.00
#
_symmetry.space_group_name_H-M   'P 1'
#
loop_
_entity.id
_entity.type
_entity.pdbx_description
1 polymer ?
#
loop_
_entity_poly.entity_id
_entity_poly.type
_entity_poly.pdbx_seq_one_letter_code
_entity_poly.pdbx_strand_id
1 'polypeptide(L)'
;MITKVQQSPSFQAIRVQGSDMPAVIQTAVKESKALQRFGKNYNADVNYTVLASSRNTQKAHPALIISDVKPIGILRKLVDKFQNGKNKKQFLYISTRGYKDEDLAQKLKSVSSRYILEKYKKATNS
;
A
#
# COMPACT_ATOMS: atom_id res chain seq x y z
N MET A 1 -25.58 -23.11 -21.12
CA MET A 1 -24.26 -22.99 -20.45
C MET A 1 -24.17 -21.60 -19.84
N ILE A 2 -24.18 -21.49 -18.52
CA ILE A 2 -23.99 -20.21 -17.83
C ILE A 2 -22.48 -20.05 -17.66
N THR A 3 -21.85 -19.30 -18.56
CA THR A 3 -20.47 -18.86 -18.39
C THR A 3 -20.45 -17.99 -17.13
N LYS A 4 -20.06 -18.58 -16.00
CA LYS A 4 -19.69 -17.84 -14.80
C LYS A 4 -18.59 -16.88 -15.26
N VAL A 5 -18.95 -15.61 -15.47
CA VAL A 5 -17.99 -14.53 -15.58
C VAL A 5 -17.25 -14.60 -14.26
N GLN A 6 -16.07 -15.21 -14.28
CA GLN A 6 -15.14 -15.20 -13.18
C GLN A 6 -14.74 -13.74 -13.07
N GLN A 7 -15.54 -12.97 -12.33
CA GLN A 7 -15.17 -11.65 -11.85
C GLN A 7 -13.84 -11.87 -11.14
N SER A 8 -12.75 -11.55 -11.84
CA SER A 8 -11.47 -11.33 -11.22
C SER A 8 -11.79 -10.44 -10.02
N PRO A 9 -11.39 -10.78 -8.78
CA PRO A 9 -11.67 -9.92 -7.64
C PRO A 9 -11.07 -8.56 -8.01
N SER A 10 -11.94 -7.64 -8.37
CA SER A 10 -11.53 -6.34 -8.86
C SER A 10 -10.76 -5.73 -7.70
N PHE A 11 -9.63 -5.14 -8.02
CA PHE A 11 -8.70 -4.51 -7.08
C PHE A 11 -9.34 -3.23 -6.48
N GLN A 12 -10.58 -3.31 -5.97
CA GLN A 12 -11.37 -2.20 -5.49
C GLN A 12 -10.91 -1.69 -4.11
N ALA A 13 -10.05 -2.45 -3.42
CA ALA A 13 -9.61 -2.12 -2.08
C ALA A 13 -8.35 -1.25 -2.02
N ILE A 14 -7.58 -1.16 -3.09
CA ILE A 14 -6.42 -0.25 -3.19
C ILE A 14 -6.69 0.72 -4.34
N ARG A 15 -7.07 1.95 -4.00
CA ARG A 15 -7.33 2.99 -4.99
C ARG A 15 -6.03 3.69 -5.32
N VAL A 16 -5.58 3.57 -6.56
CA VAL A 16 -4.45 4.39 -7.03
C VAL A 16 -4.98 5.81 -7.20
N GLN A 17 -4.60 6.72 -6.31
CA GLN A 17 -4.91 8.13 -6.43
C GLN A 17 -3.74 8.85 -7.12
N GLY A 18 -4.05 9.69 -8.10
CA GLY A 18 -3.08 10.51 -8.82
C GLY A 18 -2.67 9.98 -10.20
N SER A 19 -2.66 10.88 -11.17
CA SER A 19 -2.25 10.68 -12.57
C SER A 19 -0.74 10.44 -12.72
N ASP A 20 0.04 10.76 -11.69
CA ASP A 20 1.51 10.87 -11.76
C ASP A 20 2.24 9.60 -11.34
N MET A 21 1.52 8.50 -11.06
CA MET A 21 2.17 7.23 -10.74
C MET A 21 2.76 6.60 -12.01
N PRO A 22 4.07 6.34 -12.07
CA PRO A 22 4.70 5.71 -13.23
C PRO A 22 4.09 4.34 -13.54
N ALA A 23 3.94 4.00 -14.83
CA ALA A 23 3.31 2.74 -15.26
C ALA A 23 3.95 1.49 -14.64
N VAL A 24 5.28 1.51 -14.46
CA VAL A 24 6.03 0.41 -13.82
C VAL A 24 5.60 0.21 -12.36
N ILE A 25 5.30 1.29 -11.63
CA ILE A 25 4.81 1.24 -10.26
C ILE A 25 3.35 0.80 -10.22
N GLN A 26 2.50 1.31 -11.12
CA GLN A 26 1.10 0.89 -11.21
C GLN A 26 0.98 -0.63 -11.41
N THR A 27 1.78 -1.17 -12.34
CA THR A 27 1.84 -2.61 -12.60
C THR A 27 2.35 -3.37 -11.37
N ALA A 28 3.41 -2.89 -10.72
CA ALA A 28 3.93 -3.52 -9.51
C ALA A 28 2.92 -3.53 -8.35
N VAL A 29 2.13 -2.47 -8.18
CA VAL A 29 1.04 -2.39 -7.19
C VAL A 29 -0.02 -3.44 -7.48
N LYS A 30 -0.46 -3.56 -8.74
CA LYS A 30 -1.46 -4.55 -9.17
C LYS A 30 -0.96 -5.99 -9.02
N GLU A 31 0.31 -6.26 -9.33
CA GLU A 31 0.90 -7.59 -9.27
C GLU A 31 1.33 -8.02 -7.85
N SER A 32 1.49 -7.08 -6.92
CA SER A 32 1.96 -7.37 -5.58
C SER A 32 0.95 -8.22 -4.79
N LYS A 33 1.28 -9.50 -4.59
CA LYS A 33 0.50 -10.42 -3.75
C LYS A 33 0.34 -9.90 -2.31
N ALA A 34 1.32 -9.16 -1.81
CA ALA A 34 1.29 -8.57 -0.47
C ALA A 34 0.24 -7.46 -0.37
N LEU A 35 0.22 -6.53 -1.35
CA LEU A 35 -0.79 -5.48 -1.41
C LEU A 35 -2.19 -6.05 -1.68
N GLN A 36 -2.32 -7.07 -2.54
CA GLN A 36 -3.58 -7.78 -2.75
C GLN A 36 -4.15 -8.35 -1.45
N ARG A 37 -3.33 -9.04 -0.66
CA ARG A 37 -3.75 -9.61 0.64
C ARG A 37 -4.07 -8.53 1.66
N PHE A 38 -3.38 -7.40 1.62
CA PHE A 38 -3.69 -6.25 2.45
C PHE A 38 -5.06 -5.68 2.07
N GLY A 39 -5.31 -5.47 0.77
CA GLY A 39 -6.59 -5.03 0.20
C GLY A 39 -7.78 -5.92 0.54
N LYS A 40 -7.58 -7.22 0.76
CA LYS A 40 -8.66 -8.12 1.21
C LYS A 40 -9.18 -7.79 2.62
N ASN A 41 -8.34 -7.24 3.47
CA ASN A 41 -8.64 -6.99 4.88
C ASN A 41 -8.86 -5.49 5.18
N TYR A 42 -8.36 -4.62 4.31
CA TYR A 42 -8.42 -3.17 4.47
C TYR A 42 -8.65 -2.50 3.12
N ASN A 43 -9.54 -1.51 3.09
CA ASN A 43 -9.59 -0.53 2.03
C ASN A 43 -8.50 0.51 2.30
N ALA A 44 -7.77 0.93 1.29
CA ALA A 44 -6.77 1.97 1.41
C ALA A 44 -6.57 2.71 0.09
N ASP A 45 -6.14 3.95 0.18
CA ASP A 45 -5.65 4.70 -0.97
C ASP A 45 -4.15 4.45 -1.13
N VAL A 46 -3.67 4.43 -2.35
CA VAL A 46 -2.25 4.28 -2.67
C VAL A 46 -1.83 5.41 -3.61
N ASN A 47 -0.85 6.17 -3.15
CA ASN A 47 -0.27 7.31 -3.85
C ASN A 47 1.21 7.04 -4.12
N TYR A 48 1.71 7.54 -5.24
CA TYR A 48 3.14 7.60 -5.51
C TYR A 48 3.67 8.96 -5.04
N THR A 49 4.84 8.95 -4.42
CA THR A 49 5.55 10.16 -4.01
C THR A 49 7.04 9.97 -4.20
N VAL A 50 7.78 11.07 -4.21
CA VAL A 50 9.23 11.05 -4.20
C VAL A 50 9.70 11.73 -2.93
N LEU A 51 10.43 10.99 -2.09
CA LEU A 51 10.96 11.51 -0.84
C LEU A 51 12.35 12.07 -1.07
N ALA A 52 12.56 13.34 -0.73
CA ALA A 52 13.90 13.92 -0.72
C ALA A 52 14.77 13.18 0.30
N SER A 53 15.99 12.80 -0.08
CA SER A 53 16.93 12.20 0.86
C SER A 53 17.39 13.25 1.88
N SER A 54 17.29 12.93 3.17
CA SER A 54 17.77 13.81 4.25
C SER A 54 19.29 14.04 4.18
N ARG A 55 20.04 13.14 3.53
CA ARG A 55 21.49 13.23 3.37
C ARG A 55 21.91 13.93 2.07
N ASN A 56 21.05 13.98 1.07
CA ASN A 56 21.33 14.65 -0.20
C ASN A 56 20.01 15.07 -0.85
N THR A 57 19.64 16.34 -0.72
CA THR A 57 18.39 16.90 -1.27
C THR A 57 18.31 16.87 -2.79
N GLN A 58 19.44 16.70 -3.51
CA GLN A 58 19.47 16.49 -4.96
C GLN A 58 19.09 15.05 -5.36
N LYS A 59 19.04 14.12 -4.39
CA LYS A 59 18.64 12.73 -4.61
C LYS A 59 17.29 12.48 -3.99
N ALA A 60 16.34 12.14 -4.84
CA ALA A 60 14.98 11.82 -4.45
C ALA A 60 14.75 10.31 -4.62
N HIS A 61 14.02 9.71 -3.68
CA HIS A 61 13.75 8.28 -3.67
C HIS A 61 12.26 8.02 -3.91
N PRO A 62 11.90 7.16 -4.88
CA PRO A 62 10.51 6.81 -5.10
C PRO A 62 9.97 6.06 -3.89
N ALA A 63 8.77 6.44 -3.49
CA ALA A 63 8.05 5.83 -2.38
C ALA A 63 6.57 5.68 -2.72
N LEU A 64 6.01 4.59 -2.21
CA LEU A 64 4.58 4.34 -2.23
C LEU A 64 3.99 4.74 -0.88
N ILE A 65 3.00 5.63 -0.87
CA ILE A 65 2.20 5.95 0.31
C ILE A 65 0.92 5.13 0.24
N ILE A 66 0.62 4.38 1.29
CA ILE A 66 -0.72 3.79 1.50
C ILE A 66 -1.39 4.63 2.56
N SER A 67 -2.58 5.20 2.33
CA SER A 67 -3.30 6.11 3.23
C SER A 67 -4.77 5.70 3.38
N ASP A 68 -5.51 6.36 4.27
CA ASP A 68 -6.96 6.12 4.51
C ASP A 68 -7.30 4.64 4.75
N VAL A 69 -6.46 3.95 5.53
CA VAL A 69 -6.59 2.51 5.75
C VAL A 69 -7.80 2.21 6.63
N LYS A 70 -8.87 1.72 6.01
CA LYS A 70 -10.13 1.35 6.65
C LYS A 70 -10.30 -0.17 6.71
N PRO A 71 -10.49 -0.77 7.90
CA PRO A 71 -10.72 -2.21 8.01
C PRO A 71 -12.01 -2.65 7.31
N ILE A 72 -11.93 -3.75 6.58
CA ILE A 72 -13.07 -4.41 5.94
C ILE A 72 -13.59 -5.51 6.88
N GLY A 73 -14.91 -5.55 7.06
CA GLY A 73 -15.57 -6.53 7.93
C GLY A 73 -15.69 -6.08 9.39
N ILE A 74 -16.78 -6.54 10.04
CA ILE A 74 -17.19 -6.10 11.39
C ILE A 74 -16.16 -6.48 12.44
N LEU A 75 -15.60 -7.69 12.39
CA LEU A 75 -14.58 -8.15 13.33
C LEU A 75 -13.32 -7.28 13.26
N ARG A 76 -12.87 -6.92 12.05
CA ARG A 76 -11.69 -6.08 11.87
C ARG A 76 -11.95 -4.65 12.36
N LYS A 77 -13.14 -4.09 12.09
CA LYS A 77 -13.56 -2.79 12.63
C LYS A 77 -13.56 -2.74 14.15
N LEU A 78 -14.01 -3.82 14.81
CA LEU A 78 -13.99 -3.90 16.27
C LEU A 78 -12.54 -3.94 16.78
N VAL A 79 -11.70 -4.84 16.26
CA VAL A 79 -10.29 -4.93 16.64
C VAL A 79 -9.57 -3.59 16.43
N ASP A 80 -9.78 -2.91 15.30
CA ASP A 80 -9.16 -1.63 15.01
C ASP A 80 -9.65 -0.53 15.96
N LYS A 81 -10.95 -0.51 16.31
CA LYS A 81 -11.53 0.44 17.28
C LYS A 81 -10.97 0.23 18.69
N PHE A 82 -10.69 -1.01 19.09
CA PHE A 82 -10.09 -1.33 20.38
C PHE A 82 -8.57 -1.09 20.42
N GLN A 83 -7.86 -1.36 19.32
CA GLN A 83 -6.38 -1.30 19.29
C GLN A 83 -5.85 0.09 18.90
N ASN A 84 -6.51 0.81 17.99
CA ASN A 84 -5.95 2.03 17.40
C ASN A 84 -6.55 3.34 17.94
N GLY A 85 -7.62 3.29 18.75
CA GLY A 85 -8.27 4.50 19.29
C GLY A 85 -8.60 5.55 18.20
N LYS A 86 -8.72 6.83 18.58
CA LYS A 86 -9.07 7.95 17.67
C LYS A 86 -7.91 8.43 16.74
N ASN A 87 -6.78 7.73 16.60
CA ASN A 87 -5.57 8.28 15.97
C ASN A 87 -5.50 8.00 14.45
N LYS A 88 -5.64 8.99 13.56
CA LYS A 88 -4.86 10.21 13.21
C LYS A 88 -3.78 10.04 12.13
N LYS A 89 -3.14 8.87 11.98
CA LYS A 89 -2.12 8.66 10.92
C LYS A 89 -2.15 7.24 10.37
N GLN A 90 -3.17 6.92 9.60
CA GLN A 90 -3.29 5.64 8.88
C GLN A 90 -2.51 5.68 7.56
N PHE A 91 -1.24 6.09 7.60
CA PHE A 91 -0.40 6.10 6.40
C PHE A 91 0.87 5.26 6.54
N LEU A 92 1.22 4.57 5.46
CA LEU A 92 2.36 3.67 5.34
C LEU A 92 3.23 4.09 4.17
N TYR A 93 4.51 4.31 4.39
CA TYR A 93 5.47 4.49 3.29
C TYR A 93 6.12 3.16 2.93
N ILE A 94 6.23 2.84 1.65
CA ILE A 94 7.10 1.78 1.14
C ILE A 94 8.10 2.45 0.21
N SER A 95 9.32 2.66 0.68
CA SER A 95 10.43 3.21 -0.10
C SER A 95 11.55 2.19 -0.24
N THR A 96 12.46 2.42 -1.19
CA THR A 96 13.70 1.65 -1.33
C THR A 96 14.91 2.55 -1.06
N ARG A 97 16.11 1.95 -0.97
CA ARG A 97 17.37 2.72 -0.94
C ARG A 97 17.82 3.13 -2.35
N GLY A 98 17.21 2.55 -3.38
CA GLY A 98 17.39 2.92 -4.77
C GLY A 98 16.71 4.24 -5.11
N TYR A 99 17.10 4.80 -6.24
CA TYR A 99 16.66 6.11 -6.71
C TYR A 99 15.77 6.00 -7.95
N LYS A 100 15.57 4.79 -8.47
CA LYS A 100 14.78 4.54 -9.68
C LYS A 100 13.46 3.88 -9.35
N ASP A 101 12.46 4.11 -10.21
CA ASP A 101 11.13 3.52 -10.05
C ASP A 101 11.17 2.00 -10.15
N GLU A 102 12.09 1.44 -10.94
CA GLU A 102 12.30 0.00 -11.06
C GLU A 102 12.71 -0.64 -9.72
N ASP A 103 13.51 0.07 -8.92
CA ASP A 103 13.92 -0.40 -7.59
C ASP A 103 12.68 -0.55 -6.70
N LEU A 104 11.78 0.45 -6.73
CA LEU A 104 10.53 0.42 -6.00
C LEU A 104 9.59 -0.65 -6.52
N ALA A 105 9.44 -0.79 -7.83
CA ALA A 105 8.63 -1.83 -8.44
C ALA A 105 9.09 -3.23 -8.02
N GLN A 106 10.40 -3.49 -8.06
CA GLN A 106 10.97 -4.78 -7.65
C GLN A 106 10.74 -5.04 -6.15
N LYS A 107 10.86 -4.02 -5.31
CA LYS A 107 10.54 -4.14 -3.89
C LYS A 107 9.06 -4.51 -3.71
N LEU A 108 8.12 -3.77 -4.33
CA LEU A 108 6.68 -4.03 -4.20
C LEU A 108 6.29 -5.45 -4.62
N LYS A 109 6.93 -6.00 -5.65
CA LYS A 109 6.72 -7.38 -6.11
C LYS A 109 7.30 -8.42 -5.15
N SER A 110 8.39 -8.10 -4.44
CA SER A 110 9.11 -9.05 -3.57
C SER A 110 8.73 -8.97 -2.09
N VAL A 111 8.12 -7.88 -1.60
CA VAL A 111 7.79 -7.78 -0.17
C VAL A 111 6.80 -8.87 0.25
N SER A 112 7.00 -9.42 1.45
CA SER A 112 6.04 -10.35 2.04
C SER A 112 4.80 -9.62 2.58
N SER A 113 3.66 -10.32 2.64
CA SER A 113 2.44 -9.77 3.28
C SER A 113 2.67 -9.43 4.75
N ARG A 114 3.52 -10.21 5.44
CA ARG A 114 3.91 -9.98 6.83
C ARG A 114 4.63 -8.63 6.99
N TYR A 115 5.55 -8.32 6.09
CA TYR A 115 6.26 -7.04 6.11
C TYR A 115 5.30 -5.84 6.01
N ILE A 116 4.33 -5.88 5.09
CA ILE A 116 3.33 -4.80 4.97
C ILE A 116 2.50 -4.66 6.24
N LEU A 117 2.03 -5.79 6.79
CA LEU A 117 1.20 -5.80 8.00
C LEU A 117 1.95 -5.31 9.24
N GLU A 118 3.20 -5.73 9.44
CA GLU A 118 4.03 -5.26 10.56
C GLU A 118 4.35 -3.77 10.43
N LYS A 119 4.63 -3.31 9.20
CA LYS A 119 4.92 -1.89 8.96
C LYS A 119 3.68 -1.02 9.18
N TYR A 120 2.48 -1.51 8.80
CA TYR A 120 1.21 -0.87 9.13
C TYR A 120 0.98 -0.79 10.64
N LYS A 121 1.13 -1.91 11.38
CA LYS A 121 1.01 -1.93 12.85
C LYS A 121 1.96 -0.94 13.53
N LYS A 122 3.20 -0.83 13.05
CA LYS A 122 4.16 0.16 13.58
C LYS A 122 3.70 1.59 13.34
N ALA A 123 3.17 1.88 12.15
CA ALA A 123 2.70 3.22 11.80
C ALA A 123 1.46 3.64 12.63
N THR A 124 0.61 2.69 13.03
CA THR A 124 -0.59 2.97 13.84
C THR A 124 -0.34 2.99 15.35
N ASN A 125 0.77 2.40 15.82
CA ASN A 125 1.14 2.35 17.24
C ASN A 125 2.06 3.49 17.70
N SER A 126 2.49 4.38 16.78
CA SER A 126 3.34 5.56 17.06
C SER A 126 2.51 6.82 17.23
#